data_AF-A0A2I0HT72-F1
#
_entry.id   AF-A0A2I0HT72-F1
#
_cell.length_a   1.000
_cell.length_b   1.000
_cell.length_c   1.000
_cell.angle_alpha   90.00
_cell.angle_beta   90.00
_cell.angle_gamma   90.00
#
_symmetry.space_group_name_H-M   'P 1'
#
loop_
_entity.id
_entity.type
_entity.pdbx_description
1 polymer ?
#
loop_
_entity_poly.entity_id
_entity_poly.type
_entity_poly.pdbx_seq_one_letter_code
_entity_poly.pdbx_strand_id
1 'polypeptide(L)'
;MQGGDADAVWLMQGWLFSYDPFWRPPQMKALLHSVPLGRLVVLDLFAEVGVGMSMEGIEQNPVVYDLMSEMAFQLDKVDAKMWIDRYSERRYGSSVPSVKEAWKILYHTVYNCTDGAYDKNRDVIVAFPDVNPYSISVPNRSYHRPLSRWAILREKSASFDQPHLWYSTSEVIHALELFLECGDKLQESSAYRYDLVDLTRQALAKYANQLFLQIIEDYQVKDAYGVAFKSQKFLDLVDDMDELLACHEGFLLGPWLESAKQLAEDEEQKIQYEWNARTQITMWFDNTEEEASLLRDYGNKYWNGLLRDYYGPRAALYFKHLMESLDKGVEFRLKKWRTEWVKLTNDWQNGRNLYAIENKRNALYMSRWLYEKYLRAPGTYDQFAVAAASS
;
A
#
# COMPACT_ATOMS: atom_id res chain seq x y z
N MET A 1 36.82 -6.43 -13.60
CA MET A 1 37.00 -5.19 -12.83
C MET A 1 38.48 -4.87 -12.66
N GLN A 2 39.28 -5.73 -12.02
CA GLN A 2 40.72 -5.47 -11.81
C GLN A 2 41.56 -5.24 -13.07
N GLY A 3 41.16 -5.78 -14.23
CA GLY A 3 41.82 -5.47 -15.51
C GLY A 3 41.62 -4.03 -16.01
N GLY A 4 40.66 -3.28 -15.44
CA GLY A 4 40.41 -1.86 -15.74
C GLY A 4 40.69 -0.91 -14.57
N ASP A 5 40.60 -1.39 -13.33
CA ASP A 5 40.94 -0.66 -12.11
C ASP A 5 41.54 -1.62 -11.06
N ALA A 6 42.83 -1.49 -10.78
CA ALA A 6 43.55 -2.34 -9.83
C ALA A 6 43.01 -2.25 -8.40
N ASP A 7 42.33 -1.16 -8.05
CA ASP A 7 41.75 -0.91 -6.72
C ASP A 7 40.24 -1.19 -6.65
N ALA A 8 39.67 -1.73 -7.74
CA ALA A 8 38.25 -2.05 -7.79
C ALA A 8 37.78 -2.92 -6.62
N VAL A 9 36.63 -2.53 -6.06
CA VAL A 9 35.85 -3.30 -5.09
C VAL A 9 34.51 -3.62 -5.73
N TRP A 10 34.11 -4.88 -5.70
CA TRP A 10 32.81 -5.30 -6.20
C TRP A 10 31.75 -5.07 -5.11
N LEU A 11 30.75 -4.24 -5.40
CA LEU A 11 29.53 -4.12 -4.60
C LEU A 11 28.47 -5.07 -5.16
N MET A 12 27.99 -6.00 -4.35
CA MET A 12 27.01 -7.03 -4.75
C MET A 12 25.79 -7.01 -3.86
N GLN A 13 24.58 -7.10 -4.44
CA GLN A 13 23.35 -7.27 -3.67
C GLN A 13 23.25 -8.69 -3.09
N GLY A 14 22.94 -8.81 -1.81
CA GLY A 14 22.77 -10.08 -1.11
C GLY A 14 21.41 -10.75 -1.32
N TRP A 15 20.42 -10.07 -1.92
CA TRP A 15 19.03 -10.55 -2.10
C TRP A 15 18.91 -11.98 -2.63
N LEU A 16 19.77 -12.35 -3.58
CA LEU A 16 19.75 -13.67 -4.21
C LEU A 16 19.93 -14.81 -3.18
N PHE A 17 20.66 -14.55 -2.09
CA PHE A 17 20.91 -15.52 -1.03
C PHE A 17 19.71 -15.78 -0.12
N SER A 18 18.77 -14.82 -0.01
CA SER A 18 17.55 -14.97 0.79
C SER A 18 16.35 -15.41 -0.05
N TYR A 19 16.30 -15.02 -1.32
CA TYR A 19 15.13 -15.22 -2.18
C TYR A 19 15.10 -16.58 -2.88
N ASP A 20 16.24 -17.06 -3.40
CA ASP A 20 16.28 -18.27 -4.23
C ASP A 20 16.82 -19.48 -3.44
N PRO A 21 16.03 -20.58 -3.28
CA PRO A 21 16.44 -21.77 -2.53
C PRO A 21 17.64 -22.52 -3.14
N PHE A 22 18.08 -22.14 -4.34
CA PHE A 22 19.32 -22.61 -4.96
C PHE A 22 20.55 -22.26 -4.10
N TRP A 23 20.57 -21.07 -3.49
CA TRP A 23 21.72 -20.58 -2.74
C TRP A 23 21.79 -21.21 -1.36
N ARG A 24 22.39 -22.39 -1.27
CA ARG A 24 22.71 -23.05 0.01
C ARG A 24 24.15 -22.72 0.42
N PRO A 25 24.57 -23.02 1.67
CA PRO A 25 25.90 -22.65 2.15
C PRO A 25 27.06 -23.05 1.21
N PRO A 26 27.06 -24.20 0.52
CA PRO A 26 28.12 -24.53 -0.45
C PRO A 26 28.19 -23.58 -1.65
N GLN A 27 27.04 -23.23 -2.25
CA GLN A 27 26.94 -22.32 -3.39
C GLN A 27 27.35 -20.90 -3.00
N MET A 28 26.83 -20.42 -1.86
CA MET A 28 27.20 -19.12 -1.30
C MET A 28 28.71 -19.03 -1.06
N LYS A 29 29.28 -20.05 -0.40
CA LYS A 29 30.72 -20.11 -0.13
C LYS A 29 31.54 -20.10 -1.41
N ALA A 30 31.14 -20.86 -2.42
CA ALA A 30 31.84 -20.92 -3.70
C ALA A 30 31.89 -19.53 -4.39
N LEU A 31 30.77 -18.80 -4.39
CA LEU A 31 30.72 -17.45 -4.94
C LEU A 31 31.55 -16.46 -4.11
N LEU A 32 31.28 -16.38 -2.80
CA LEU A 32 31.89 -15.37 -1.93
C LEU A 32 33.41 -15.54 -1.79
N HIS A 33 33.91 -16.78 -1.84
CA HIS A 33 35.36 -17.06 -1.76
C HIS A 33 36.07 -16.99 -3.12
N SER A 34 35.36 -16.77 -4.22
CA SER A 34 35.97 -16.60 -5.54
C SER A 34 36.61 -15.21 -5.73
N VAL A 35 36.32 -14.26 -4.83
CA VAL A 35 36.84 -12.89 -4.84
C VAL A 35 37.84 -12.71 -3.68
N PRO A 36 38.99 -12.05 -3.88
CA PRO A 36 39.92 -11.77 -2.79
C PRO A 36 39.26 -11.01 -1.62
N LEU A 37 39.68 -11.33 -0.40
CA LEU A 37 39.18 -10.68 0.80
C LEU A 37 39.39 -9.15 0.73
N GLY A 38 38.38 -8.37 1.13
CA GLY A 38 38.39 -6.91 1.05
C GLY A 38 38.10 -6.34 -0.34
N ARG A 39 37.87 -7.19 -1.36
CA ARG A 39 37.50 -6.77 -2.73
C ARG A 39 36.03 -7.06 -3.08
N LEU A 40 35.24 -7.53 -2.12
CA LEU A 40 33.80 -7.74 -2.22
C LEU A 40 33.11 -7.11 -1.00
N VAL A 41 32.15 -6.23 -1.26
CA VAL A 41 31.18 -5.77 -0.26
C VAL A 41 29.82 -6.33 -0.67
N VAL A 42 29.26 -7.17 0.19
CA VAL A 42 27.89 -7.65 0.01
C VAL A 42 26.99 -6.67 0.74
N LEU A 43 26.09 -6.02 0.00
CA LEU A 43 24.92 -5.39 0.58
C LEU A 43 24.02 -6.51 1.07
N ASP A 44 24.27 -6.95 2.29
CA ASP A 44 23.22 -7.59 3.05
C ASP A 44 22.12 -6.55 3.16
N LEU A 45 20.96 -6.82 2.58
CA LEU A 45 19.82 -5.93 2.64
C LEU A 45 19.26 -5.86 4.09
N PHE A 46 20.05 -6.37 5.06
CA PHE A 46 19.97 -6.36 6.51
C PHE A 46 21.39 -6.33 7.20
N ALA A 47 22.31 -5.42 6.81
CA ALA A 47 23.77 -5.50 7.05
C ALA A 47 24.39 -5.18 8.45
N GLU A 48 25.62 -5.71 8.68
CA GLU A 48 26.44 -5.59 9.91
C GLU A 48 27.72 -4.71 9.81
N VAL A 49 28.27 -4.40 8.61
CA VAL A 49 29.55 -3.64 8.46
C VAL A 49 29.37 -2.14 8.21
N GLY A 50 28.13 -1.70 8.02
CA GLY A 50 27.73 -0.31 7.78
C GLY A 50 26.21 -0.25 7.65
N VAL A 51 25.63 0.93 7.88
CA VAL A 51 24.19 1.14 7.82
C VAL A 51 23.81 1.70 6.46
N GLY A 52 22.73 1.19 5.85
CA GLY A 52 22.25 1.65 4.55
C GLY A 52 20.74 1.46 4.40
N MET A 53 20.13 2.22 3.49
CA MET A 53 18.72 2.10 3.13
C MET A 53 18.61 1.72 1.66
N SER A 54 17.86 0.66 1.37
CA SER A 54 17.68 0.10 0.02
C SER A 54 16.20 -0.04 -0.33
N MET A 55 15.43 1.01 -0.06
CA MET A 55 13.99 1.05 -0.32
C MET A 55 13.74 1.13 -1.83
N GLU A 56 12.88 0.27 -2.38
CA GLU A 56 12.55 0.29 -3.82
C GLU A 56 11.85 1.58 -4.25
N GLY A 57 11.08 2.18 -3.34
CA GLY A 57 10.47 3.49 -3.49
C GLY A 57 10.69 4.35 -2.25
N ILE A 58 10.89 5.65 -2.46
CA ILE A 58 11.06 6.66 -1.41
C ILE A 58 9.79 7.51 -1.27
N GLU A 59 9.86 8.61 -0.50
CA GLU A 59 8.74 9.56 -0.27
C GLU A 59 7.53 9.00 0.50
N GLN A 60 7.80 7.99 1.33
CA GLN A 60 6.85 7.43 2.30
C GLN A 60 7.51 7.31 3.68
N ASN A 61 6.71 7.13 4.73
CA ASN A 61 7.12 6.85 6.11
C ASN A 61 8.43 7.54 6.57
N PRO A 62 8.51 8.88 6.53
CA PRO A 62 9.74 9.62 6.82
C PRO A 62 10.34 9.32 8.20
N VAL A 63 9.53 8.88 9.16
CA VAL A 63 9.98 8.43 10.49
C VAL A 63 10.99 7.27 10.43
N VAL A 64 10.83 6.35 9.48
CA VAL A 64 11.72 5.19 9.29
C VAL A 64 13.06 5.66 8.72
N TYR A 65 13.03 6.55 7.72
CA TYR A 65 14.22 7.11 7.11
C TYR A 65 15.02 7.98 8.09
N ASP A 66 14.32 8.77 8.90
CA ASP A 66 14.94 9.65 9.91
C ASP A 66 15.66 8.81 10.98
N LEU A 67 14.99 7.80 11.54
CA LEU A 67 15.61 6.90 12.50
C LEU A 67 16.79 6.13 11.88
N MET A 68 16.59 5.50 10.71
CA MET A 68 17.62 4.66 10.09
C MET A 68 18.87 5.46 9.69
N SER A 69 18.70 6.70 9.23
CA SER A 69 19.83 7.58 8.92
C SER A 69 20.61 7.98 10.18
N GLU A 70 19.92 8.18 11.30
CA GLU A 70 20.57 8.51 12.58
C GLU A 70 21.40 7.33 13.11
N MET A 71 21.00 6.08 12.84
CA MET A 71 21.72 4.88 13.32
C MET A 71 23.16 4.80 12.82
N ALA A 72 23.50 5.44 11.71
CA ALA A 72 24.90 5.51 11.23
C ALA A 72 25.84 6.27 12.19
N PHE A 73 25.29 7.08 13.08
CA PHE A 73 26.05 7.94 14.02
C PHE A 73 25.94 7.49 15.48
N GLN A 74 25.19 6.42 15.75
CA GLN A 74 24.94 5.93 17.10
C GLN A 74 25.84 4.71 17.36
N LEU A 75 26.69 4.80 18.39
CA LEU A 75 27.56 3.70 18.82
C LEU A 75 26.81 2.71 19.73
N ASP A 76 25.83 3.22 20.48
CA ASP A 76 25.01 2.45 21.42
C ASP A 76 23.60 2.25 20.87
N LYS A 77 22.90 1.24 21.41
CA LYS A 77 21.50 0.98 21.09
C LYS A 77 20.63 2.21 21.42
N VAL A 78 19.92 2.72 20.42
CA VAL A 78 18.93 3.80 20.61
C VAL A 78 17.66 3.27 21.26
N ASP A 79 17.15 3.99 22.25
CA ASP A 79 15.81 3.80 22.79
C ASP A 79 14.80 4.41 21.81
N ALA A 80 14.20 3.55 20.98
CA ALA A 80 13.23 3.95 19.97
C ALA A 80 11.99 4.64 20.57
N LYS A 81 11.60 4.29 21.82
CA LYS A 81 10.47 4.90 22.50
C LYS A 81 10.80 6.33 22.93
N MET A 82 11.98 6.55 23.50
CA MET A 82 12.44 7.92 23.80
C MET A 82 12.66 8.75 22.52
N TRP A 83 13.10 8.11 21.45
CA TRP A 83 13.31 8.77 20.16
C TRP A 83 11.99 9.25 19.55
N ILE A 84 10.95 8.39 19.55
CA ILE A 84 9.63 8.73 19.00
C ILE A 84 8.92 9.80 19.83
N ASP A 85 9.08 9.80 21.16
CA ASP A 85 8.51 10.82 22.05
C ASP A 85 8.94 12.25 21.69
N ARG A 86 10.11 12.38 21.06
CA ARG A 86 10.67 13.66 20.61
C ARG A 86 10.49 13.90 19.10
N TYR A 87 10.06 12.90 18.34
CA TYR A 87 9.99 12.96 16.87
C TYR A 87 9.02 14.05 16.40
N SER A 88 7.79 14.02 16.91
CA SER A 88 6.73 14.96 16.50
C SER A 88 7.10 16.42 16.78
N GLU A 89 7.78 16.68 17.90
CA GLU A 89 8.26 18.03 18.23
C GLU A 89 9.32 18.53 17.25
N ARG A 90 10.29 17.69 16.88
CA ARG A 90 11.30 18.03 15.87
C ARG A 90 10.66 18.23 14.50
N ARG A 91 9.73 17.36 14.12
CA ARG A 91 9.09 17.34 12.80
C ARG A 91 8.11 18.49 12.60
N TYR A 92 7.33 18.84 13.62
CA TYR A 92 6.30 19.88 13.52
C TYR A 92 6.75 21.23 14.05
N GLY A 93 7.91 21.31 14.71
CA GLY A 93 8.44 22.54 15.29
C GLY A 93 7.68 23.03 16.53
N SER A 94 6.87 22.19 17.15
CA SER A 94 6.06 22.52 18.33
C SER A 94 5.76 21.29 19.17
N SER A 95 5.89 21.41 20.50
CA SER A 95 5.53 20.35 21.44
C SER A 95 4.04 20.39 21.78
N VAL A 96 3.26 19.49 21.20
CA VAL A 96 1.83 19.33 21.53
C VAL A 96 1.59 17.94 22.17
N PRO A 97 1.00 17.86 23.38
CA PRO A 97 0.84 16.57 24.06
C PRO A 97 0.02 15.52 23.29
N SER A 98 -1.10 15.90 22.67
CA SER A 98 -1.97 14.94 21.98
C SER A 98 -1.27 14.25 20.80
N VAL A 99 -0.51 15.00 19.99
CA VAL A 99 0.23 14.41 18.87
C VAL A 99 1.41 13.54 19.34
N LYS A 100 2.01 13.84 20.50
CA LYS A 100 3.00 12.95 21.14
C LYS A 100 2.37 11.61 21.53
N GLU A 101 1.18 11.63 22.14
CA GLU A 101 0.43 10.40 22.44
C GLU A 101 0.02 9.65 21.17
N ALA A 102 -0.40 10.35 20.13
CA ALA A 102 -0.71 9.73 18.84
C ALA A 102 0.50 8.98 18.25
N TRP A 103 1.68 9.60 18.27
CA TRP A 103 2.91 8.95 17.78
C TRP A 103 3.34 7.75 18.62
N LYS A 104 3.09 7.76 19.93
CA LYS A 104 3.27 6.56 20.77
C LYS A 104 2.34 5.43 20.34
N ILE A 105 1.10 5.76 19.93
CA ILE A 105 0.16 4.77 19.38
C ILE A 105 0.67 4.21 18.06
N LEU A 106 1.04 5.07 17.12
CA LEU A 106 1.57 4.63 15.83
C LEU A 106 2.83 3.78 15.97
N TYR A 107 3.69 4.11 16.93
CA TYR A 107 4.91 3.36 17.25
C TYR A 107 4.62 1.89 17.57
N HIS A 108 3.64 1.59 18.43
CA HIS A 108 3.35 0.20 18.82
C HIS A 108 2.32 -0.52 17.93
N THR A 109 1.72 0.20 16.99
CA THR A 109 0.74 -0.33 16.01
C THR A 109 1.38 -0.45 14.63
N VAL A 110 1.15 0.52 13.74
CA VAL A 110 1.57 0.49 12.33
C VAL A 110 3.08 0.34 12.16
N TYR A 111 3.88 0.88 13.09
CA TYR A 111 5.34 0.82 13.04
C TYR A 111 5.96 -0.35 13.83
N ASN A 112 5.16 -1.29 14.33
CA ASN A 112 5.63 -2.44 15.10
C ASN A 112 5.15 -3.78 14.51
N CYS A 113 5.46 -4.00 13.23
CA CYS A 113 5.24 -5.31 12.60
C CYS A 113 6.35 -6.29 13.02
N THR A 114 5.99 -7.36 13.74
CA THR A 114 6.96 -8.32 14.30
C THR A 114 6.70 -9.77 13.92
N ASP A 115 5.71 -10.04 13.06
CA ASP A 115 5.31 -11.39 12.66
C ASP A 115 6.21 -12.01 11.56
N GLY A 116 7.10 -11.21 10.98
CA GLY A 116 8.01 -11.65 9.92
C GLY A 116 7.34 -11.85 8.56
N ALA A 117 6.10 -11.37 8.38
CA ALA A 117 5.43 -11.42 7.09
C ALA A 117 6.14 -10.54 6.06
N TYR A 118 6.26 -11.04 4.82
CA TYR A 118 6.74 -10.24 3.70
C TYR A 118 5.61 -9.34 3.19
N ASP A 119 5.59 -8.11 3.66
CA ASP A 119 4.45 -7.21 3.47
C ASP A 119 4.54 -6.39 2.18
N LYS A 120 3.38 -6.24 1.54
CA LYS A 120 3.13 -5.38 0.38
C LYS A 120 1.76 -4.76 0.56
N ASN A 121 1.58 -3.52 0.12
CA ASN A 121 0.24 -2.93 0.16
C ASN A 121 -0.72 -3.71 -0.76
N ARG A 122 -1.61 -4.47 -0.14
CA ARG A 122 -2.69 -5.26 -0.75
C ARG A 122 -4.07 -4.76 -0.35
N ASP A 123 -4.17 -3.51 0.12
CA ASP A 123 -5.48 -2.91 0.39
C ASP A 123 -6.37 -2.98 -0.85
N VAL A 124 -7.64 -3.30 -0.62
CA VAL A 124 -8.53 -3.72 -1.72
C VAL A 124 -8.72 -2.63 -2.77
N ILE A 125 -8.66 -1.35 -2.37
CA ILE A 125 -8.74 -0.22 -3.30
C ILE A 125 -7.66 -0.32 -4.39
N VAL A 126 -6.44 -0.68 -4.01
CA VAL A 126 -5.28 -0.72 -4.92
C VAL A 126 -4.98 -2.11 -5.45
N ALA A 127 -5.60 -3.15 -4.89
CA ALA A 127 -5.38 -4.55 -5.26
C ALA A 127 -6.70 -5.33 -5.30
N PHE A 128 -7.60 -4.95 -6.21
CA PHE A 128 -8.89 -5.64 -6.38
C PHE A 128 -8.70 -7.14 -6.69
N PRO A 129 -9.52 -8.03 -6.09
CA PRO A 129 -9.38 -9.47 -6.27
C PRO A 129 -9.61 -9.90 -7.72
N ASP A 130 -8.62 -10.62 -8.25
CA ASP A 130 -8.70 -11.34 -9.52
C ASP A 130 -9.06 -12.82 -9.30
N VAL A 131 -10.15 -13.05 -8.57
CA VAL A 131 -10.65 -14.37 -8.21
C VAL A 131 -12.17 -14.42 -8.23
N ASN A 132 -12.73 -15.63 -8.24
CA ASN A 132 -14.16 -15.81 -8.04
C ASN A 132 -14.56 -15.29 -6.63
N PRO A 133 -15.59 -14.44 -6.50
CA PRO A 133 -16.04 -13.92 -5.20
C PRO A 133 -16.39 -15.00 -4.17
N TYR A 134 -16.82 -16.19 -4.60
CA TYR A 134 -17.10 -17.33 -3.70
C TYR A 134 -15.84 -17.98 -3.14
N SER A 135 -14.66 -17.69 -3.70
CA SER A 135 -13.35 -18.15 -3.18
C SER A 135 -12.79 -17.23 -2.08
N ILE A 136 -13.40 -16.06 -1.87
CA ILE A 136 -12.99 -15.10 -0.85
C ILE A 136 -13.57 -15.53 0.50
N SER A 137 -12.69 -15.80 1.47
CA SER A 137 -13.11 -16.14 2.83
C SER A 137 -13.60 -14.89 3.57
N VAL A 138 -14.82 -14.95 4.10
CA VAL A 138 -15.41 -13.91 4.96
C VAL A 138 -15.50 -14.44 6.40
N PRO A 139 -15.29 -13.58 7.42
CA PRO A 139 -15.08 -14.00 8.82
C PRO A 139 -16.34 -14.55 9.51
N ASN A 140 -17.51 -14.57 8.87
CA ASN A 140 -18.74 -15.09 9.45
C ASN A 140 -19.40 -16.12 8.54
N ARG A 141 -19.06 -17.40 8.79
CA ARG A 141 -19.75 -18.68 8.44
C ARG A 141 -18.79 -19.78 8.00
N SER A 142 -17.68 -19.98 8.71
CA SER A 142 -17.00 -21.28 8.63
C SER A 142 -17.70 -22.29 9.54
N TYR A 143 -18.71 -22.98 8.99
CA TYR A 143 -18.94 -24.36 9.41
C TYR A 143 -17.65 -25.13 9.15
N HIS A 144 -16.98 -25.56 10.22
CA HIS A 144 -15.77 -26.37 10.14
C HIS A 144 -16.03 -27.62 9.29
N ARG A 145 -15.55 -27.64 8.05
CA ARG A 145 -15.22 -28.88 7.35
C ARG A 145 -13.72 -29.10 7.46
N PRO A 146 -13.26 -30.24 8.01
CA PRO A 146 -11.84 -30.53 8.08
C PRO A 146 -11.33 -30.81 6.66
N LEU A 147 -10.48 -29.93 6.14
CA LEU A 147 -9.78 -30.17 4.88
C LEU A 147 -8.68 -31.21 5.11
N SER A 148 -8.65 -32.22 4.24
CA SER A 148 -7.65 -33.28 4.27
C SER A 148 -6.29 -32.75 3.82
N ARG A 149 -5.22 -33.28 4.42
CA ARG A 149 -3.80 -32.89 4.21
C ARG A 149 -3.31 -32.91 2.75
N TRP A 150 -4.08 -33.50 1.84
CA TRP A 150 -3.74 -33.65 0.42
C TRP A 150 -4.23 -32.51 -0.47
N ALA A 151 -5.09 -31.61 0.03
CA ALA A 151 -5.54 -30.40 -0.68
C ALA A 151 -4.53 -29.24 -0.64
N ILE A 152 -3.61 -29.24 0.34
CA ILE A 152 -2.67 -28.14 0.62
C ILE A 152 -1.62 -27.95 -0.48
N LEU A 153 -1.43 -28.92 -1.38
CA LEU A 153 -0.37 -28.89 -2.39
C LEU A 153 -0.84 -28.48 -3.80
N ARG A 154 -2.11 -28.07 -3.98
CA ARG A 154 -2.64 -27.71 -5.32
C ARG A 154 -3.29 -26.32 -5.43
N GLU A 155 -3.29 -25.52 -4.37
CA GLU A 155 -4.14 -24.31 -4.28
C GLU A 155 -3.37 -22.99 -4.12
N LYS A 156 -2.15 -22.89 -4.68
CA LYS A 156 -1.35 -21.65 -4.60
C LYS A 156 -1.59 -20.63 -5.72
N SER A 157 -2.56 -20.84 -6.62
CA SER A 157 -2.84 -19.92 -7.72
C SER A 157 -4.27 -19.35 -7.76
N ALA A 158 -5.10 -19.59 -6.74
CA ALA A 158 -6.53 -19.25 -6.80
C ALA A 158 -7.12 -18.71 -5.48
N SER A 159 -6.31 -18.50 -4.44
CA SER A 159 -6.76 -17.89 -3.19
C SER A 159 -6.60 -16.37 -3.25
N PHE A 160 -7.60 -15.65 -2.73
CA PHE A 160 -7.51 -14.22 -2.51
C PHE A 160 -6.40 -13.92 -1.50
N ASP A 161 -5.41 -13.14 -1.92
CA ASP A 161 -4.35 -12.62 -1.07
C ASP A 161 -4.93 -11.51 -0.17
N GLN A 162 -5.30 -11.87 1.07
CA GLN A 162 -5.93 -10.93 1.99
C GLN A 162 -4.95 -9.82 2.40
N PRO A 163 -5.41 -8.55 2.53
CA PRO A 163 -4.56 -7.48 3.06
C PRO A 163 -4.04 -7.85 4.45
N HIS A 164 -2.72 -7.82 4.62
CA HIS A 164 -2.09 -8.10 5.90
C HIS A 164 -2.41 -6.99 6.91
N LEU A 165 -2.70 -7.37 8.16
CA LEU A 165 -3.05 -6.45 9.24
C LEU A 165 -2.49 -6.99 10.57
N TRP A 166 -1.48 -6.30 11.12
CA TRP A 166 -0.76 -6.69 12.34
C TRP A 166 -1.07 -5.79 13.55
N TYR A 167 -2.06 -4.90 13.44
CA TYR A 167 -2.40 -3.92 14.47
C TYR A 167 -3.90 -3.69 14.58
N SER A 168 -4.34 -3.13 15.71
CA SER A 168 -5.74 -2.72 15.90
C SER A 168 -6.06 -1.45 15.10
N THR A 169 -7.09 -1.51 14.25
CA THR A 169 -7.54 -0.33 13.51
C THR A 169 -8.19 0.70 14.43
N SER A 170 -8.77 0.27 15.56
CA SER A 170 -9.36 1.18 16.54
C SER A 170 -8.32 2.08 17.21
N GLU A 171 -7.15 1.53 17.54
CA GLU A 171 -6.04 2.30 18.12
C GLU A 171 -5.48 3.32 17.10
N VAL A 172 -5.34 2.93 15.83
CA VAL A 172 -4.91 3.85 14.76
C VAL A 172 -5.94 4.96 14.53
N ILE A 173 -7.23 4.65 14.64
CA ILE A 173 -8.29 5.67 14.55
C ILE A 173 -8.25 6.59 15.77
N HIS A 174 -7.95 6.08 16.96
CA HIS A 174 -7.71 6.92 18.13
C HIS A 174 -6.47 7.82 17.97
N ALA A 175 -5.40 7.34 17.35
CA ALA A 175 -4.26 8.19 16.97
C ALA A 175 -4.70 9.31 16.02
N LEU A 176 -5.57 9.01 15.05
CA LEU A 176 -6.14 10.03 14.15
C LEU A 176 -6.97 11.08 14.91
N GLU A 177 -7.77 10.69 15.89
CA GLU A 177 -8.52 11.62 16.74
C GLU A 177 -7.58 12.63 17.42
N LEU A 178 -6.49 12.15 18.01
CA LEU A 178 -5.50 12.97 18.69
C LEU A 178 -4.76 13.93 17.73
N PHE A 179 -4.54 13.52 16.47
CA PHE A 179 -4.09 14.42 15.41
C PHE A 179 -5.15 15.51 15.15
N LEU A 180 -6.40 15.15 14.89
CA LEU A 180 -7.48 16.10 14.59
C LEU A 180 -7.71 17.13 15.72
N GLU A 181 -7.57 16.71 16.97
CA GLU A 181 -7.66 17.58 18.17
C GLU A 181 -6.60 18.68 18.20
N CYS A 182 -5.36 18.39 17.78
CA CYS A 182 -4.29 19.38 17.73
C CYS A 182 -4.18 20.13 16.41
N GLY A 183 -5.02 19.80 15.42
CA GLY A 183 -4.92 20.34 14.07
C GLY A 183 -4.87 21.85 14.01
N ASP A 184 -5.68 22.57 14.79
CA ASP A 184 -5.70 24.04 14.74
C ASP A 184 -4.37 24.67 15.18
N LYS A 185 -3.57 23.95 15.98
CA LYS A 185 -2.23 24.38 16.43
C LYS A 185 -1.12 24.03 15.44
N LEU A 186 -1.29 22.99 14.64
CA LEU A 186 -0.22 22.41 13.80
C LEU A 186 -0.48 22.53 12.29
N GLN A 187 -1.66 22.98 11.85
CA GLN A 187 -2.03 23.05 10.42
C GLN A 187 -1.11 23.90 9.54
N GLU A 188 -0.35 24.82 10.13
CA GLU A 188 0.65 25.62 9.41
C GLU A 188 1.91 24.81 9.06
N SER A 189 2.19 23.72 9.79
CA SER A 189 3.30 22.82 9.48
C SER A 189 2.93 21.91 8.31
N SER A 190 3.69 21.99 7.21
CA SER A 190 3.46 21.11 6.06
C SER A 190 3.70 19.64 6.41
N ALA A 191 4.69 19.34 7.25
CA ALA A 191 4.96 17.99 7.71
C ALA A 191 3.78 17.41 8.52
N TYR A 192 3.13 18.24 9.34
CA TYR A 192 1.90 17.84 10.04
C TYR A 192 0.75 17.58 9.06
N ARG A 193 0.55 18.46 8.06
CA ARG A 193 -0.49 18.24 7.04
C ARG A 193 -0.26 16.96 6.24
N TYR A 194 0.99 16.64 5.88
CA TYR A 194 1.34 15.38 5.23
C TYR A 194 0.95 14.18 6.10
N ASP A 195 1.40 14.17 7.37
CA ASP A 195 1.15 13.03 8.27
C ASP A 195 -0.34 12.87 8.58
N LEU A 196 -1.08 13.98 8.71
CA LEU A 196 -2.54 13.96 8.89
C LEU A 196 -3.24 13.34 7.68
N VAL A 197 -2.85 13.71 6.46
CA VAL A 197 -3.40 13.12 5.22
C VAL A 197 -3.05 11.63 5.15
N ASP A 198 -1.81 11.24 5.43
CA ASP A 198 -1.39 9.83 5.39
C ASP A 198 -2.12 8.97 6.42
N LEU A 199 -2.24 9.46 7.66
CA LEU A 199 -2.94 8.75 8.73
C LEU A 199 -4.44 8.61 8.45
N THR A 200 -5.07 9.68 7.94
CA THR A 200 -6.48 9.63 7.53
C THR A 200 -6.68 8.64 6.38
N ARG A 201 -5.81 8.69 5.36
CA ARG A 201 -5.81 7.74 4.23
C ARG A 201 -5.65 6.31 4.73
N GLN A 202 -4.73 6.07 5.67
CA GLN A 202 -4.50 4.75 6.25
C GLN A 202 -5.74 4.21 6.95
N ALA A 203 -6.38 5.00 7.82
CA ALA A 203 -7.59 4.59 8.53
C ALA A 203 -8.74 4.26 7.55
N LEU A 204 -8.94 5.10 6.53
CA LEU A 204 -9.97 4.91 5.50
C LEU A 204 -9.68 3.70 4.61
N ALA A 205 -8.42 3.41 4.27
CA ALA A 205 -8.05 2.22 3.51
C ALA A 205 -8.40 0.92 4.26
N LYS A 206 -8.21 0.87 5.58
CA LYS A 206 -8.61 -0.28 6.39
C LYS A 206 -10.13 -0.38 6.54
N TYR A 207 -10.82 0.75 6.64
CA TYR A 207 -12.28 0.78 6.56
C TYR A 207 -12.79 0.24 5.20
N ALA A 208 -12.12 0.58 4.08
CA ALA A 208 -12.46 0.08 2.76
C ALA A 208 -12.31 -1.45 2.67
N ASN A 209 -11.25 -2.04 3.26
CA ASN A 209 -11.08 -3.49 3.32
C ASN A 209 -12.26 -4.17 4.04
N GLN A 210 -12.68 -3.63 5.19
CA GLN A 210 -13.82 -4.15 5.94
C GLN A 210 -15.12 -4.04 5.13
N LEU A 211 -15.37 -2.88 4.53
CA LEU A 211 -16.56 -2.64 3.71
C LEU A 211 -16.62 -3.58 2.51
N PHE A 212 -15.47 -3.84 1.87
CA PHE A 212 -15.38 -4.81 0.78
C PHE A 212 -15.75 -6.23 1.21
N LEU A 213 -15.24 -6.70 2.36
CA LEU A 213 -15.58 -8.03 2.86
C LEU A 213 -17.08 -8.15 3.18
N GLN A 214 -17.73 -7.07 3.65
CA GLN A 214 -19.18 -7.03 3.83
C GLN A 214 -19.95 -7.08 2.49
N ILE A 215 -19.44 -6.46 1.43
CA ILE A 215 -20.02 -6.58 0.07
C ILE A 215 -19.95 -8.04 -0.40
N ILE A 216 -18.81 -8.70 -0.17
CA ILE A 216 -18.64 -10.11 -0.53
C ILE A 216 -19.57 -11.01 0.30
N GLU A 217 -19.73 -10.74 1.59
CA GLU A 217 -20.68 -11.46 2.45
C GLU A 217 -22.11 -11.35 1.91
N ASP A 218 -22.58 -10.13 1.62
CA ASP A 218 -23.90 -9.89 1.02
C ASP A 218 -24.06 -10.63 -0.32
N TYR A 219 -23.03 -10.60 -1.17
CA TYR A 219 -23.03 -11.29 -2.45
C TYR A 219 -23.15 -12.82 -2.27
N GLN A 220 -22.40 -13.40 -1.33
CA GLN A 220 -22.42 -14.84 -1.06
C GLN A 220 -23.76 -15.31 -0.50
N VAL A 221 -24.47 -14.47 0.27
CA VAL A 221 -25.84 -14.75 0.74
C VAL A 221 -26.94 -14.30 -0.22
N LYS A 222 -26.56 -13.78 -1.40
CA LYS A 222 -27.44 -13.27 -2.46
C LYS A 222 -28.33 -12.09 -2.05
N ASP A 223 -27.85 -11.23 -1.15
CA ASP A 223 -28.51 -9.97 -0.79
C ASP A 223 -28.15 -8.87 -1.81
N ALA A 224 -28.97 -8.74 -2.85
CA ALA A 224 -28.76 -7.74 -3.90
C ALA A 224 -28.85 -6.29 -3.38
N TYR A 225 -29.69 -6.03 -2.37
CA TYR A 225 -29.81 -4.68 -1.80
C TYR A 225 -28.56 -4.33 -0.99
N GLY A 226 -28.09 -5.25 -0.15
CA GLY A 226 -26.85 -5.11 0.60
C GLY A 226 -25.65 -4.84 -0.31
N VAL A 227 -25.49 -5.66 -1.37
CA VAL A 227 -24.43 -5.46 -2.37
C VAL A 227 -24.51 -4.08 -3.00
N ALA A 228 -25.69 -3.66 -3.49
CA ALA A 228 -25.84 -2.37 -4.15
C ALA A 228 -25.52 -1.19 -3.19
N PHE A 229 -26.08 -1.22 -1.98
CA PHE A 229 -25.90 -0.17 -0.99
C PHE A 229 -24.43 -0.04 -0.55
N LYS A 230 -23.80 -1.16 -0.17
CA LYS A 230 -22.40 -1.15 0.31
C LYS A 230 -21.40 -0.89 -0.82
N SER A 231 -21.69 -1.33 -2.05
CA SER A 231 -20.87 -1.01 -3.22
C SER A 231 -20.88 0.49 -3.52
N GLN A 232 -22.04 1.14 -3.48
CA GLN A 232 -22.10 2.59 -3.66
C GLN A 232 -21.32 3.32 -2.55
N LYS A 233 -21.48 2.89 -1.29
CA LYS A 233 -20.72 3.45 -0.16
C LYS A 233 -19.20 3.29 -0.34
N PHE A 234 -18.76 2.19 -0.93
CA PHE A 234 -17.33 1.96 -1.24
C PHE A 234 -16.85 2.93 -2.33
N LEU A 235 -17.63 3.13 -3.39
CA LEU A 235 -17.26 4.06 -4.46
C LEU A 235 -17.23 5.51 -3.96
N ASP A 236 -18.22 5.92 -3.15
CA ASP A 236 -18.23 7.24 -2.51
C ASP A 236 -16.99 7.44 -1.63
N LEU A 237 -16.56 6.39 -0.90
CA LEU A 237 -15.35 6.41 -0.10
C LEU A 237 -14.09 6.59 -0.96
N VAL A 238 -13.99 5.93 -2.11
CA VAL A 238 -12.84 6.07 -3.02
C VAL A 238 -12.75 7.50 -3.56
N ASP A 239 -13.88 8.08 -3.98
CA ASP A 239 -13.92 9.47 -4.46
C ASP A 239 -13.54 10.46 -3.36
N ASP A 240 -14.06 10.26 -2.15
CA ASP A 240 -13.73 11.06 -0.98
C ASP A 240 -12.25 10.95 -0.57
N MET A 241 -11.67 9.75 -0.67
CA MET A 241 -10.25 9.53 -0.45
C MET A 241 -9.41 10.21 -1.54
N ASP A 242 -9.85 10.24 -2.79
CA ASP A 242 -9.18 10.99 -3.86
C ASP A 242 -9.10 12.50 -3.51
N GLU A 243 -10.18 13.06 -2.95
CA GLU A 243 -10.24 14.45 -2.51
C GLU A 243 -9.39 14.74 -1.26
N LEU A 244 -9.26 13.78 -0.34
CA LEU A 244 -8.30 13.85 0.76
C LEU A 244 -6.86 13.96 0.24
N LEU A 245 -6.50 13.14 -0.74
CA LEU A 245 -5.15 13.12 -1.31
C LEU A 245 -4.82 14.41 -2.06
N ALA A 246 -5.83 15.15 -2.55
CA ALA A 246 -5.65 16.48 -3.13
C ALA A 246 -5.20 17.56 -2.12
N CYS A 247 -5.20 17.24 -0.81
CA CYS A 247 -4.89 18.21 0.25
C CYS A 247 -3.39 18.41 0.50
N HIS A 248 -2.50 17.59 -0.09
CA HIS A 248 -1.06 17.74 0.09
C HIS A 248 -0.29 17.30 -1.18
N GLU A 249 0.74 18.06 -1.57
CA GLU A 249 1.49 17.87 -2.81
C GLU A 249 2.13 16.47 -2.94
N GLY A 250 2.57 15.89 -1.82
CA GLY A 250 3.14 14.53 -1.76
C GLY A 250 2.17 13.39 -2.12
N PHE A 251 0.89 13.68 -2.39
CA PHE A 251 -0.10 12.68 -2.79
C PHE A 251 -0.74 12.97 -4.15
N LEU A 252 -0.11 13.78 -5.00
CA LEU A 252 -0.64 14.13 -6.32
C LEU A 252 -0.02 13.24 -7.42
N LEU A 253 -0.84 12.75 -8.35
CA LEU A 253 -0.35 12.05 -9.54
C LEU A 253 0.30 13.01 -10.56
N GLY A 254 -0.16 14.26 -10.62
CA GLY A 254 0.30 15.24 -11.61
C GLY A 254 1.82 15.44 -11.64
N PRO A 255 2.48 15.71 -10.49
CA PRO A 255 3.93 15.89 -10.45
C PRO A 255 4.72 14.72 -11.03
N TRP A 256 4.29 13.47 -10.77
CA TRP A 256 4.91 12.26 -11.33
C TRP A 256 4.83 12.20 -12.86
N LEU A 257 3.67 12.53 -13.42
CA LEU A 257 3.47 12.50 -14.87
C LEU A 257 4.15 13.68 -15.57
N GLU A 258 4.14 14.87 -14.96
CA GLU A 258 4.83 16.04 -15.49
C GLU A 258 6.36 15.87 -15.42
N SER A 259 6.91 15.31 -14.35
CA SER A 259 8.34 15.05 -14.25
C SER A 259 8.81 14.08 -15.34
N ALA A 260 8.04 13.03 -15.63
CA ALA A 260 8.35 12.10 -16.71
C ALA A 260 8.34 12.80 -18.08
N LYS A 261 7.33 13.64 -18.35
CA LYS A 261 7.24 14.40 -19.60
C LYS A 261 8.36 15.42 -19.79
N GLN A 262 8.82 16.04 -18.72
CA GLN A 262 9.90 17.04 -18.77
C GLN A 262 11.26 16.46 -19.18
N LEU A 263 11.43 15.14 -19.09
CA LEU A 263 12.64 14.45 -19.54
C LEU A 263 12.70 14.26 -21.06
N ALA A 264 11.58 14.45 -21.77
CA ALA A 264 11.48 14.19 -23.20
C ALA A 264 12.10 15.32 -24.04
N GLU A 265 12.78 14.94 -25.12
CA GLU A 265 13.37 15.87 -26.10
C GLU A 265 12.38 16.28 -27.20
N ASP A 266 11.35 15.45 -27.44
CA ASP A 266 10.33 15.66 -28.46
C ASP A 266 8.94 15.11 -28.01
N GLU A 267 7.92 15.35 -28.83
CA GLU A 267 6.54 14.94 -28.49
C GLU A 267 6.33 13.41 -28.53
N GLU A 268 7.10 12.66 -29.32
CA GLU A 268 7.02 11.19 -29.34
C GLU A 268 7.55 10.61 -28.03
N GLN A 269 8.73 11.07 -27.60
CA GLN A 269 9.29 10.72 -26.30
C GLN A 269 8.37 11.15 -25.16
N LYS A 270 7.73 12.32 -25.25
CA LYS A 270 6.80 12.80 -24.21
C LYS A 270 5.58 11.90 -24.09
N ILE A 271 5.04 11.39 -25.20
CA ILE A 271 3.99 10.36 -25.20
C ILE A 271 4.52 9.09 -24.53
N GLN A 272 5.69 8.60 -24.93
CA GLN A 272 6.27 7.36 -24.42
C GLN A 272 6.60 7.44 -22.93
N TYR A 273 7.15 8.56 -22.45
CA TYR A 273 7.56 8.73 -21.06
C TYR A 273 6.37 8.88 -20.13
N GLU A 274 5.30 9.57 -20.57
CA GLU A 274 4.04 9.58 -19.80
C GLU A 274 3.42 8.17 -19.75
N TRP A 275 3.43 7.43 -20.86
CA TRP A 275 2.98 6.04 -20.88
C TRP A 275 3.81 5.18 -19.93
N ASN A 276 5.14 5.28 -19.94
CA ASN A 276 6.02 4.57 -19.01
C ASN A 276 5.69 4.87 -17.55
N ALA A 277 5.49 6.16 -17.23
CA ALA A 277 5.18 6.63 -15.88
C ALA A 277 3.82 6.10 -15.38
N ARG A 278 2.80 6.08 -16.25
CA ARG A 278 1.49 5.47 -15.98
C ARG A 278 1.61 3.96 -15.81
N THR A 279 2.36 3.30 -16.68
CA THR A 279 2.51 1.85 -16.68
C THR A 279 3.23 1.36 -15.43
N GLN A 280 4.31 2.01 -15.00
CA GLN A 280 5.10 1.60 -13.83
C GLN A 280 4.26 1.50 -12.54
N ILE A 281 3.29 2.38 -12.35
CA ILE A 281 2.44 2.43 -11.14
C ILE A 281 1.14 1.63 -11.26
N THR A 282 0.90 0.97 -12.41
CA THR A 282 -0.33 0.20 -12.70
C THR A 282 0.01 -1.21 -13.21
N MET A 283 -0.07 -1.48 -14.52
CA MET A 283 0.14 -2.82 -15.10
C MET A 283 1.61 -3.27 -15.12
N TRP A 284 2.57 -2.35 -14.96
CA TRP A 284 4.02 -2.58 -14.94
C TRP A 284 4.64 -3.05 -16.27
N PHE A 285 4.15 -4.12 -16.88
CA PHE A 285 4.57 -4.59 -18.22
C PHE A 285 3.39 -5.19 -19.00
N ASP A 286 3.69 -5.78 -20.15
CA ASP A 286 2.76 -6.45 -21.06
C ASP A 286 1.69 -7.31 -20.36
N ASN A 287 0.50 -7.26 -20.95
CA ASN A 287 -0.67 -8.05 -20.59
C ASN A 287 -1.28 -8.66 -21.87
N THR A 288 -2.28 -9.52 -21.71
CA THR A 288 -3.12 -10.00 -22.80
C THR A 288 -4.53 -9.44 -22.65
N GLU A 289 -5.42 -9.77 -23.58
CA GLU A 289 -6.83 -9.34 -23.49
C GLU A 289 -7.53 -9.85 -22.21
N GLU A 290 -7.17 -11.02 -21.69
CA GLU A 290 -7.81 -11.61 -20.50
C GLU A 290 -6.87 -11.74 -19.29
N GLU A 291 -5.57 -11.50 -19.44
CA GLU A 291 -4.59 -11.72 -18.38
C GLU A 291 -3.78 -10.46 -18.13
N ALA A 292 -3.92 -9.92 -16.92
CA ALA A 292 -3.07 -8.84 -16.47
C ALA A 292 -1.64 -9.32 -16.19
N SER A 293 -0.72 -8.35 -16.17
CA SER A 293 0.67 -8.60 -15.81
C SER A 293 0.82 -9.29 -14.45
N LEU A 294 1.86 -10.10 -14.33
CA LEU A 294 2.29 -10.71 -13.06
C LEU A 294 2.73 -9.67 -12.02
N LEU A 295 3.12 -8.47 -12.47
CA LEU A 295 3.51 -7.34 -11.62
C LEU A 295 2.46 -6.22 -11.59
N ARG A 296 1.21 -6.52 -11.99
CA ARG A 296 0.10 -5.57 -11.84
C ARG A 296 0.03 -5.05 -10.40
N ASP A 297 -0.21 -3.76 -10.28
CA ASP A 297 -0.33 -3.03 -9.03
C ASP A 297 0.89 -3.18 -8.09
N TYR A 298 2.05 -3.66 -8.57
CA TYR A 298 3.27 -3.76 -7.78
C TYR A 298 3.73 -2.37 -7.32
N GLY A 299 3.72 -1.42 -8.26
CA GLY A 299 4.07 -0.02 -8.03
C GLY A 299 2.91 0.84 -7.56
N ASN A 300 1.85 0.26 -6.98
CA ASN A 300 0.62 1.01 -6.64
C ASN A 300 0.88 2.24 -5.75
N LYS A 301 -0.03 3.21 -5.85
CA LYS A 301 0.02 4.48 -5.11
C LYS A 301 -1.36 4.91 -4.69
N TYR A 302 -1.46 5.53 -3.52
CA TYR A 302 -2.62 6.33 -3.17
C TYR A 302 -2.35 7.77 -3.57
N TRP A 303 -2.62 8.10 -4.83
CA TRP A 303 -2.48 9.45 -5.36
C TRP A 303 -3.80 10.00 -5.87
N ASN A 304 -4.01 11.30 -5.66
CA ASN A 304 -5.11 12.06 -6.23
C ASN A 304 -5.10 11.93 -7.76
N GLY A 305 -6.27 11.73 -8.34
CA GLY A 305 -6.49 11.43 -9.75
C GLY A 305 -6.34 9.95 -10.07
N LEU A 306 -5.40 9.24 -9.43
CA LEU A 306 -5.22 7.81 -9.65
C LEU A 306 -6.35 7.00 -9.00
N LEU A 307 -6.79 7.39 -7.80
CA LEU A 307 -7.96 6.75 -7.18
C LEU A 307 -9.20 6.93 -8.06
N ARG A 308 -9.52 8.17 -8.42
CA ARG A 308 -10.72 8.49 -9.21
C ARG A 308 -10.71 7.91 -10.63
N ASP A 309 -9.59 7.97 -11.34
CA ASP A 309 -9.56 7.66 -12.77
C ASP A 309 -9.07 6.22 -13.07
N TYR A 310 -8.47 5.53 -12.09
CA TYR A 310 -7.95 4.17 -12.28
C TYR A 310 -8.58 3.15 -11.31
N TYR A 311 -8.41 3.33 -9.99
CA TYR A 311 -8.87 2.33 -9.01
C TYR A 311 -10.40 2.32 -8.83
N GLY A 312 -11.05 3.48 -8.75
CA GLY A 312 -12.50 3.62 -8.62
C GLY A 312 -13.27 2.97 -9.78
N PRO A 313 -12.91 3.23 -11.05
CA PRO A 313 -13.55 2.59 -12.19
C PRO A 313 -13.37 1.07 -12.21
N ARG A 314 -12.22 0.54 -11.76
CA ARG A 314 -12.01 -0.91 -11.58
C ARG A 314 -12.93 -1.48 -10.51
N ALA A 315 -13.09 -0.80 -9.37
CA ALA A 315 -14.02 -1.17 -8.32
C ALA A 315 -15.47 -1.20 -8.82
N ALA A 316 -15.90 -0.13 -9.48
CA ALA A 316 -17.25 0.01 -10.02
C ALA A 316 -17.57 -1.10 -11.02
N LEU A 317 -16.59 -1.46 -11.85
CA LEU A 317 -16.70 -2.57 -12.78
C LEU A 317 -16.88 -3.91 -12.05
N TYR A 318 -16.07 -4.19 -11.03
CA TYR A 318 -16.20 -5.41 -10.23
C TYR A 318 -17.61 -5.53 -9.61
N PHE A 319 -18.09 -4.46 -8.95
CA PHE A 319 -19.41 -4.43 -8.33
C PHE A 319 -20.54 -4.55 -9.34
N LYS A 320 -20.40 -3.95 -10.52
CA LYS A 320 -21.34 -4.16 -11.63
C LYS A 320 -21.47 -5.64 -12.00
N HIS A 321 -20.36 -6.38 -12.09
CA HIS A 321 -20.39 -7.82 -12.38
C HIS A 321 -20.99 -8.65 -11.23
N LEU A 322 -20.80 -8.24 -9.96
CA LEU A 322 -21.51 -8.85 -8.83
C LEU A 322 -23.03 -8.67 -8.97
N MET A 323 -23.48 -7.44 -9.22
CA MET A 323 -24.91 -7.14 -9.37
C MET A 323 -25.53 -7.83 -10.59
N GLU A 324 -24.85 -7.83 -11.74
CA GLU A 324 -25.32 -8.56 -12.94
C GLU A 324 -25.45 -10.07 -12.70
N SER A 325 -24.55 -10.64 -11.89
CA SER A 325 -24.59 -12.06 -11.51
C SER A 325 -25.82 -12.35 -10.65
N LEU A 326 -26.13 -11.51 -9.65
CA LEU A 326 -27.31 -11.66 -8.80
C LEU A 326 -28.62 -11.47 -9.57
N ASP A 327 -28.72 -10.41 -10.38
CA ASP A 327 -29.91 -10.08 -11.16
C ASP A 327 -30.30 -11.19 -12.15
N LYS A 328 -29.31 -11.72 -12.87
CA LYS A 328 -29.54 -12.77 -13.88
C LYS A 328 -29.55 -14.19 -13.29
N GLY A 329 -29.22 -14.35 -12.00
CA GLY A 329 -29.07 -15.65 -11.37
C GLY A 329 -27.97 -16.53 -11.98
N VAL A 330 -26.93 -15.91 -12.55
CA VAL A 330 -25.79 -16.60 -13.18
C VAL A 330 -24.52 -16.43 -12.35
N GLU A 331 -23.55 -17.31 -12.53
CA GLU A 331 -22.26 -17.17 -11.86
C GLU A 331 -21.51 -15.89 -12.27
N PHE A 332 -20.66 -15.39 -11.36
CA PHE A 332 -19.75 -14.27 -11.64
C PHE A 332 -18.83 -14.60 -12.83
N ARG A 333 -18.95 -13.82 -13.90
CA ARG A 333 -18.22 -14.06 -15.15
C ARG A 333 -16.81 -13.49 -15.07
N LEU A 334 -15.93 -14.18 -14.35
CA LEU A 334 -14.54 -13.74 -14.08
C LEU A 334 -13.79 -13.33 -15.35
N LYS A 335 -13.88 -14.13 -16.43
CA LYS A 335 -13.24 -13.79 -17.72
C LYS A 335 -13.76 -12.48 -18.32
N LYS A 336 -15.07 -12.26 -18.30
CA LYS A 336 -15.67 -11.04 -18.84
C LYS A 336 -15.22 -9.82 -18.03
N TRP A 337 -15.20 -9.94 -16.71
CA TRP A 337 -14.64 -8.91 -15.85
C TRP A 337 -13.16 -8.64 -16.18
N ARG A 338 -12.34 -9.69 -16.34
CA ARG A 338 -10.92 -9.59 -16.74
C ARG A 338 -10.73 -8.76 -18.00
N THR A 339 -11.43 -9.12 -19.08
CA THR A 339 -11.35 -8.40 -20.34
C THR A 339 -11.67 -6.91 -20.19
N GLU A 340 -12.73 -6.59 -19.44
CA GLU A 340 -13.17 -5.21 -19.27
C GLU A 340 -12.19 -4.38 -18.42
N TRP A 341 -11.66 -4.93 -17.32
CA TRP A 341 -10.77 -4.15 -16.44
C TRP A 341 -9.34 -4.05 -16.98
N VAL A 342 -8.86 -5.06 -17.72
CA VAL A 342 -7.58 -4.98 -18.43
C VAL A 342 -7.65 -3.93 -19.52
N LYS A 343 -8.73 -3.91 -20.31
CA LYS A 343 -8.98 -2.85 -21.30
C LYS A 343 -9.02 -1.47 -20.64
N LEU A 344 -9.73 -1.33 -19.53
CA LEU A 344 -9.80 -0.06 -18.77
C LEU A 344 -8.40 0.41 -18.35
N THR A 345 -7.55 -0.51 -17.89
CA THR A 345 -6.17 -0.18 -17.52
C THR A 345 -5.36 0.30 -18.72
N ASN A 346 -5.43 -0.43 -19.84
CA ASN A 346 -4.71 -0.07 -21.06
C ASN A 346 -5.19 1.28 -21.61
N ASP A 347 -6.50 1.55 -21.57
CA ASP A 347 -7.06 2.84 -21.97
C ASP A 347 -6.54 3.98 -21.07
N TRP A 348 -6.45 3.77 -19.75
CA TRP A 348 -5.92 4.76 -18.81
C TRP A 348 -4.42 5.02 -19.02
N GLN A 349 -3.62 3.99 -19.30
CA GLN A 349 -2.19 4.11 -19.58
C GLN A 349 -1.91 4.87 -20.88
N ASN A 350 -2.74 4.65 -21.90
CA ASN A 350 -2.68 5.39 -23.16
C ASN A 350 -3.33 6.79 -23.07
N GLY A 351 -4.06 7.06 -21.98
CA GLY A 351 -4.72 8.33 -21.74
C GLY A 351 -3.73 9.48 -21.51
N ARG A 352 -4.18 10.70 -21.83
CA ARG A 352 -3.40 11.95 -21.67
C ARG A 352 -4.13 12.97 -20.79
N ASN A 353 -4.98 12.47 -19.88
CA ASN A 353 -5.73 13.32 -18.95
C ASN A 353 -4.76 14.12 -18.08
N LEU A 354 -5.07 15.40 -17.89
CA LEU A 354 -4.29 16.29 -17.03
C LEU A 354 -4.67 16.10 -15.56
N TYR A 355 -3.66 16.08 -14.69
CA TYR A 355 -3.83 15.95 -13.25
C TYR A 355 -3.30 17.19 -12.53
N ALA A 356 -3.86 17.47 -11.35
CA ALA A 356 -3.42 18.61 -10.55
C ALA A 356 -1.95 18.44 -10.12
N ILE A 357 -1.18 19.52 -10.23
CA ILE A 357 0.22 19.61 -9.78
C ILE A 357 0.39 20.43 -8.49
N GLU A 358 -0.69 21.07 -8.04
CA GLU A 358 -0.71 21.90 -6.84
C GLU A 358 -1.87 21.47 -5.95
N ASN A 359 -1.66 21.59 -4.63
CA ASN A 359 -2.72 21.37 -3.66
C ASN A 359 -3.79 22.47 -3.79
N LYS A 360 -5.05 22.11 -3.51
CA LYS A 360 -6.18 23.07 -3.60
C LYS A 360 -7.09 23.05 -2.38
N ARG A 361 -6.82 22.17 -1.40
CA ARG A 361 -7.75 21.86 -0.31
C ARG A 361 -7.07 21.89 1.05
N ASN A 362 -7.88 22.11 2.09
CA ASN A 362 -7.41 22.14 3.47
C ASN A 362 -7.41 20.72 4.07
N ALA A 363 -6.23 20.22 4.40
CA ALA A 363 -6.02 18.88 4.97
C ALA A 363 -6.78 18.65 6.27
N LEU A 364 -6.80 19.64 7.18
CA LEU A 364 -7.46 19.52 8.47
C LEU A 364 -8.98 19.41 8.33
N TYR A 365 -9.57 20.30 7.53
CA TYR A 365 -11.00 20.28 7.25
C TYR A 365 -11.44 18.96 6.62
N MET A 366 -10.74 18.51 5.57
CA MET A 366 -11.09 17.27 4.89
C MET A 366 -10.93 16.04 5.79
N SER A 367 -9.85 15.98 6.58
CA SER A 367 -9.63 14.86 7.51
C SER A 367 -10.68 14.81 8.61
N ARG A 368 -11.08 15.97 9.18
CA ARG A 368 -12.19 16.05 10.15
C ARG A 368 -13.50 15.56 9.53
N TRP A 369 -13.84 16.04 8.34
CA TRP A 369 -15.07 15.66 7.67
C TRP A 369 -15.14 14.16 7.38
N LEU A 370 -14.04 13.54 6.92
CA LEU A 370 -14.00 12.11 6.62
C LEU A 370 -14.01 11.23 7.88
N TYR A 371 -13.32 11.66 8.94
CA TYR A 371 -13.41 10.99 10.23
C TYR A 371 -14.85 10.96 10.74
N GLU A 372 -15.56 12.09 10.68
CA GLU A 372 -16.98 12.18 11.06
C GLU A 372 -17.88 11.30 10.17
N LYS A 373 -17.65 11.29 8.85
CA LYS A 373 -18.46 10.56 7.87
C LYS A 373 -18.31 9.04 7.98
N TYR A 374 -17.10 8.54 8.21
CA TYR A 374 -16.79 7.11 8.08
C TYR A 374 -16.34 6.42 9.37
N LEU A 375 -15.69 7.15 10.28
CA LEU A 375 -14.93 6.53 11.37
C LEU A 375 -15.60 6.74 12.74
N ARG A 376 -16.28 7.85 13.01
CA ARG A 376 -16.82 8.17 14.36
C ARG A 376 -17.88 7.21 14.93
N ALA A 377 -18.58 6.43 14.10
CA ALA A 377 -19.73 5.63 14.55
C ALA A 377 -19.29 4.36 15.32
N PRO A 378 -19.85 4.08 16.51
CA PRO A 378 -19.56 2.85 17.25
C PRO A 378 -20.14 1.61 16.53
N GLY A 379 -19.26 0.65 16.18
CA GLY A 379 -19.64 -0.60 15.48
C GLY A 379 -18.74 -0.95 14.28
N THR A 380 -17.79 -0.09 13.93
CA THR A 380 -16.77 -0.28 12.88
C THR A 380 -15.52 -1.06 13.36
N TYR A 381 -15.51 -1.57 14.59
CA TYR A 381 -14.28 -1.99 15.25
C TYR A 381 -14.26 -3.48 15.62
N ASP A 382 -13.17 -4.14 15.22
CA ASP A 382 -12.71 -5.48 15.55
C ASP A 382 -13.61 -6.68 15.22
N GLN A 383 -13.83 -6.92 13.92
CA GLN A 383 -14.18 -8.28 13.43
C GLN A 383 -12.97 -9.07 12.91
N PHE A 384 -11.77 -8.48 12.85
CA PHE A 384 -10.60 -9.09 12.20
C PHE A 384 -9.31 -9.11 13.04
N ALA A 385 -9.27 -8.42 14.19
CA ALA A 385 -8.10 -8.43 15.07
C ALA A 385 -7.88 -9.76 15.82
N VAL A 386 -8.81 -10.72 15.71
CA VAL A 386 -8.84 -11.95 16.54
C VAL A 386 -7.74 -12.97 16.17
N ALA A 387 -6.94 -12.75 15.11
CA ALA A 387 -5.81 -13.63 14.80
C ALA A 387 -4.46 -13.17 15.40
N ALA A 388 -4.33 -11.91 15.85
CA ALA A 388 -3.03 -11.32 16.19
C ALA A 388 -2.65 -11.43 17.69
N ALA A 389 -3.53 -11.92 18.56
CA ALA A 389 -3.29 -11.97 20.01
C ALA A 389 -2.95 -13.37 20.57
N SER A 390 -2.67 -14.35 19.71
CA SER A 390 -2.34 -15.72 20.14
C SER A 390 -1.10 -16.26 19.45
N SER A 391 0.07 -15.74 19.82
CA SER A 391 1.35 -16.44 19.77
C SER A 391 2.35 -15.78 20.71
#